data_AF-A0A959VRL2-F1
#
_entry.id   AF-A0A959VRL2-F1
#
_cell.length_a   1.000
_cell.length_b   1.000
_cell.length_c   1.000
_cell.angle_alpha   90.00
_cell.angle_beta   90.00
_cell.angle_gamma   90.00
#
_symmetry.space_group_name_H-M   'P 1'
#
loop_
_entity.id
_entity.type
_entity.pdbx_description
1 polymer ?
#
loop_
_entity_poly.entity_id
_entity_poly.type
_entity_poly.pdbx_seq_one_letter_code
_entity_poly.pdbx_strand_id
1 'polypeptide(L)'
;MNRPLLPIGVFDSGVGGLTVLHECLISLPAEDFVYLGDSGHFPYGTKSAGELRDRAQLIAGALIERGVKMLVIACNSATAA
;
A
#
# COMPACT_ATOMS: atom_id res chain seq x y z
N MET A 1 18.64 -0.98 13.38
CA MET A 1 17.30 -0.39 13.24
C MET A 1 16.37 -1.09 14.21
N ASN A 2 15.68 -0.34 15.07
CA ASN A 2 14.71 -0.92 16.00
C ASN A 2 13.42 -1.19 15.21
N ARG A 3 13.32 -2.38 14.59
CA ARG A 3 12.17 -2.81 13.76
C ARG A 3 10.78 -2.51 14.35
N PRO A 4 10.50 -2.61 15.67
CA PRO A 4 9.18 -2.31 16.20
C PRO A 4 8.73 -0.84 16.01
N LEU A 5 9.65 0.13 15.85
CA LEU A 5 9.33 1.56 15.69
C LEU A 5 9.12 1.99 14.23
N LEU A 6 9.28 1.09 13.26
CA LEU A 6 9.09 1.42 11.85
C LEU A 6 7.59 1.40 11.49
N PRO A 7 7.12 2.22 10.54
CA PRO A 7 5.71 2.28 10.18
C PRO A 7 5.26 1.08 9.32
N ILE A 8 3.95 0.87 9.24
CA ILE A 8 3.31 -0.02 8.27
C ILE A 8 3.04 0.76 6.98
N GLY A 9 3.51 0.25 5.85
CA GLY A 9 3.21 0.81 4.53
C GLY A 9 1.88 0.31 4.01
N VAL A 10 1.00 1.20 3.57
CA VAL A 10 -0.27 0.88 2.92
C VAL A 10 -0.25 1.45 1.51
N PHE A 11 -0.66 0.69 0.50
CA PHE A 11 -0.82 1.23 -0.84
C PHE A 11 -2.12 0.83 -1.52
N ASP A 12 -2.61 1.71 -2.37
CA ASP A 12 -3.76 1.50 -3.26
C ASP A 12 -3.53 2.17 -4.61
N SER A 13 -4.35 1.82 -5.60
CA SER A 13 -4.41 2.49 -6.91
C SER A 13 -4.81 3.97 -6.84
N GLY A 14 -5.38 4.44 -5.73
CA GLY A 14 -5.80 5.83 -5.55
C GLY A 14 -6.19 6.13 -4.10
N VAL A 15 -7.36 6.73 -3.91
CA VAL A 15 -7.87 7.15 -2.58
C VAL A 15 -8.78 6.12 -1.91
N GLY A 16 -9.19 5.06 -2.63
CA GLY A 16 -10.15 4.07 -2.12
C GLY A 16 -9.60 3.30 -0.90
N GLY A 17 -8.29 3.04 -0.90
CA GLY A 17 -7.56 2.39 0.19
C GLY A 17 -7.50 3.19 1.48
N LEU A 18 -7.92 4.46 1.50
CA LEU A 18 -8.06 5.22 2.75
C LEU A 18 -9.09 4.59 3.70
N THR A 19 -10.05 3.83 3.17
CA THR A 19 -11.01 3.05 3.99
C THR A 19 -10.31 1.93 4.75
N VAL A 20 -9.39 1.20 4.11
CA VAL A 20 -8.55 0.19 4.77
C VAL A 20 -7.63 0.84 5.79
N LEU A 21 -6.98 1.96 5.42
CA LEU A 21 -6.14 2.71 6.36
C LEU A 21 -6.93 3.18 7.59
N HIS A 22 -8.17 3.64 7.40
CA HIS A 22 -9.03 4.06 8.50
C HIS A 22 -9.27 2.93 9.51
N GLU A 23 -9.62 1.73 9.03
CA GLU A 23 -9.80 0.56 9.89
C GLU A 23 -8.49 0.12 10.57
N CYS A 24 -7.36 0.25 9.89
CA CYS A 24 -6.05 0.02 10.50
C CYS A 24 -5.78 1.01 11.63
N LEU A 25 -6.06 2.30 11.46
CA LEU A 25 -5.88 3.32 12.51
C LEU A 25 -6.76 3.06 13.73
N ILE A 26 -7.97 2.54 13.54
CA ILE A 26 -8.88 2.17 14.64
C ILE A 26 -8.38 0.91 15.35
N SER A 27 -8.03 -0.13 14.59
CA SER A 27 -7.71 -1.45 15.12
C SER A 27 -6.30 -1.56 15.69
N LEU A 28 -5.37 -0.73 15.18
CA LEU A 28 -3.95 -0.72 15.53
C LEU A 28 -3.52 0.70 15.95
N PRO A 29 -4.09 1.27 17.02
CA PRO A 29 -3.88 2.68 17.38
C PRO A 29 -2.45 3.00 17.86
N ALA A 30 -1.63 1.97 18.13
CA ALA A 30 -0.23 2.12 18.53
C ALA A 30 0.75 2.03 17.34
N GLU A 31 0.24 1.86 16.12
CA GLU A 31 1.04 1.72 14.90
C GLU A 31 1.09 3.03 14.11
N ASP A 32 2.27 3.32 13.56
CA ASP A 32 2.45 4.40 12.59
C ASP A 32 2.24 3.87 11.17
N PHE A 33 1.71 4.71 10.29
CA PHE A 33 1.38 4.33 8.91
C PHE A 33 1.98 5.29 7.87
N VAL A 34 2.37 4.74 6.72
CA VAL A 34 2.70 5.50 5.52
C VAL A 34 1.79 5.02 4.40
N TYR A 35 1.01 5.93 3.82
CA TYR A 35 0.11 5.62 2.71
C TYR A 35 0.66 6.11 1.38
N LEU A 36 0.60 5.26 0.35
CA LEU A 36 0.93 5.62 -1.03
C LEU A 36 -0.25 5.29 -1.95
N GLY A 37 -0.88 6.33 -2.52
CA GLY A 37 -1.89 6.18 -3.57
C GLY A 37 -1.28 6.39 -4.95
N ASP A 38 -1.39 5.41 -5.84
CA ASP A 38 -0.88 5.49 -7.22
C ASP A 38 -1.86 6.16 -8.19
N SER A 39 -2.40 7.31 -7.80
CA SER A 39 -3.47 8.01 -8.53
C SER A 39 -3.10 8.36 -9.97
N GLY A 40 -1.81 8.51 -10.29
CA GLY A 40 -1.33 8.75 -11.66
C GLY A 40 -1.54 7.57 -12.61
N HIS A 41 -1.82 6.38 -12.06
CA HIS A 41 -2.09 5.16 -12.82
C HIS A 41 -3.48 4.60 -12.50
N PHE A 42 -4.35 5.38 -11.86
CA PHE A 42 -5.76 5.00 -11.67
C PHE A 42 -6.52 5.02 -13.01
N PRO A 43 -7.51 4.12 -13.24
CA PRO A 43 -7.89 2.98 -12.43
C PRO A 43 -7.03 1.73 -12.71
N TYR A 44 -6.89 0.87 -11.72
CA TYR A 44 -6.18 -0.42 -11.88
C TYR A 44 -7.01 -1.50 -12.55
N GLY A 45 -8.34 -1.43 -12.47
CA GLY A 45 -9.24 -2.44 -13.04
C GLY A 45 -9.16 -2.60 -14.56
N THR A 46 -8.54 -1.65 -15.27
CA THR A 46 -8.35 -1.71 -16.74
C THR A 46 -6.99 -2.26 -17.17
N LYS A 47 -6.10 -2.57 -16.22
CA LYS A 47 -4.73 -3.01 -16.49
C LYS A 47 -4.64 -4.52 -16.52
N SER A 48 -3.67 -5.04 -17.28
CA SER A 48 -3.32 -6.46 -17.27
C SER A 48 -2.67 -6.88 -15.95
N ALA A 49 -2.71 -8.18 -15.64
CA ALA A 49 -2.06 -8.70 -14.44
C ALA A 49 -0.54 -8.45 -14.43
N GLY A 50 0.11 -8.46 -15.60
CA GLY A 50 1.54 -8.14 -15.72
C GLY A 50 1.82 -6.69 -15.30
N GLU A 51 1.08 -5.73 -15.87
CA GLU A 51 1.20 -4.31 -15.50
C GLU A 51 0.94 -4.10 -14.01
N LEU A 52 -0.08 -4.76 -13.44
CA LEU A 52 -0.41 -4.63 -12.02
C LEU A 52 0.71 -5.17 -11.11
N ARG A 53 1.35 -6.29 -11.47
CA ARG A 53 2.51 -6.81 -10.73
C ARG A 53 3.70 -5.86 -10.80
N ASP A 54 3.99 -5.32 -11.98
CA ASP A 54 5.10 -4.36 -12.16
C ASP A 54 4.87 -3.09 -11.32
N ARG A 55 3.63 -2.56 -11.33
CA ARG A 55 3.24 -1.44 -10.47
C ARG A 55 3.39 -1.79 -8.98
N ALA A 56 2.89 -2.94 -8.57
CA ALA A 56 2.93 -3.38 -7.18
C ALA A 56 4.38 -3.53 -6.68
N GLN A 57 5.27 -4.11 -7.50
CA GLN A 57 6.70 -4.24 -7.17
C GLN A 57 7.37 -2.87 -7.03
N LEU A 58 7.10 -1.94 -7.95
CA LEU A 58 7.65 -0.59 -7.91
C LEU A 58 7.22 0.17 -6.64
N ILE A 59 5.93 0.10 -6.30
CA ILE A 59 5.38 0.76 -5.11
C ILE A 59 5.90 0.10 -3.82
N ALA A 60 5.93 -1.24 -3.78
CA ALA A 60 6.48 -1.98 -2.66
C ALA A 60 7.97 -1.60 -2.43
N GLY A 61 8.76 -1.51 -3.49
CA GLY A 61 10.15 -1.04 -3.44
C GLY A 61 10.27 0.36 -2.82
N ALA A 62 9.47 1.31 -3.29
CA ALA A 62 9.47 2.68 -2.76
C ALA A 62 9.09 2.75 -1.27
N LEU A 63 8.16 1.90 -0.80
CA LEU A 63 7.78 1.82 0.61
C LEU A 63 8.86 1.12 1.45
N ILE A 64 9.50 0.07 0.92
CA ILE A 64 10.63 -0.61 1.58
C ILE A 64 11.81 0.36 1.76
N GLU A 65 12.13 1.17 0.75
CA GLU A 65 13.17 2.20 0.83
C GLU A 65 12.86 3.28 1.87
N ARG A 66 11.57 3.57 2.12
CA ARG A 66 11.12 4.44 3.21
C ARG A 66 11.18 3.78 4.59
N GLY A 67 11.57 2.51 4.68
CA GLY A 67 11.80 1.81 5.94
C GLY A 67 10.53 1.30 6.60
N VAL A 68 9.54 0.81 5.85
CA VAL A 68 8.35 0.17 6.46
C VAL A 68 8.68 -1.22 7.00
N LYS A 69 8.06 -1.63 8.12
CA LYS A 69 8.21 -2.99 8.68
C LYS A 69 7.28 -4.02 8.07
N MET A 70 6.19 -3.57 7.46
CA MET A 70 5.14 -4.40 6.87
C MET A 70 4.46 -3.63 5.73
N LEU A 71 3.93 -4.36 4.75
CA LEU A 71 3.14 -3.82 3.65
C LEU A 71 1.70 -4.34 3.72
N VAL A 72 0.75 -3.45 3.46
CA VAL A 72 -0.68 -3.73 3.28
C VAL A 72 -1.07 -3.28 1.88
N ILE A 73 -1.58 -4.21 1.08
CA ILE A 73 -2.11 -3.93 -0.25
C ILE A 73 -3.61 -3.68 -0.10
N ALA A 74 -4.03 -2.42 -0.12
CA ALA A 74 -5.42 -2.02 0.07
C ALA A 74 -6.24 -2.05 -1.25
N CYS A 75 -5.59 -2.27 -2.39
CA CYS A 75 -6.26 -2.35 -3.69
C CYS A 75 -6.66 -3.80 -4.04
N ASN A 76 -7.96 -4.07 -4.17
CA ASN A 76 -8.43 -5.40 -4.59
C ASN A 76 -7.88 -5.84 -5.96
N SER A 77 -7.79 -4.92 -6.94
CA SER A 77 -7.23 -5.24 -8.26
C SER A 77 -5.75 -5.59 -8.19
N ALA A 78 -4.96 -4.91 -7.35
CA ALA A 78 -3.55 -5.25 -7.18
C ALA A 78 -3.38 -6.59 -6.45
N THR A 79 -4.24 -6.89 -5.48
CA THR A 79 -4.23 -8.16 -4.74
C THR A 79 -4.63 -9.35 -5.62
N ALA A 80 -5.48 -9.14 -6.63
CA ALA A 80 -5.97 -10.19 -7.51
C ALA A 80 -5.01 -10.57 -8.66
N ALA A 81 -3.97 -9.76 -8.91
CA ALA A 81 -3.01 -9.95 -10.00
C ALA A 81 -1.83 -10.82 -9.60
#